data_AF-A0A7U9SEA8-F1
#
_entry.id   AF-A0A7U9SEA8-F1
#
_cell.length_a   1.000
_cell.length_b   1.000
_cell.length_c   1.000
_cell.angle_alpha   90.00
_cell.angle_beta   90.00
_cell.angle_gamma   90.00
#
_symmetry.space_group_name_H-M   'P 1'
#
loop_
_entity.id
_entity.type
_entity.pdbx_description
1 polymer ?
#
loop_
_entity_poly.entity_id
_entity_poly.type
_entity_poly.pdbx_seq_one_letter_code
_entity_poly.pdbx_strand_id
1 'polypeptide(L)'
;MLDFIYEWIQNIAFYLILITVLLHMLPDSDYKKYIRFFTGLILILLLITPVLKLLHIDYWITDLYKSEEYRRQVRRMEEAAPWLGEGEEGLSEKEGQSGEEPAEEEKKLIEVEEIQIEK
;
A
#
# COMPACT_ATOMS: atom_id res chain seq x y z
N MET A 1 22.95 -5.67 -21.03
CA MET A 1 21.72 -4.84 -20.86
C MET A 1 20.61 -5.33 -21.79
N LEU A 2 20.88 -5.44 -23.09
CA LEU A 2 19.92 -6.03 -24.03
C LEU A 2 19.68 -7.52 -23.73
N ASP A 3 20.66 -8.25 -23.22
CA ASP A 3 20.53 -9.68 -22.88
C ASP A 3 19.39 -9.93 -21.88
N PHE A 4 19.21 -9.04 -20.90
CA PHE A 4 18.11 -9.11 -19.94
C PHE A 4 16.75 -8.95 -20.64
N ILE A 5 16.65 -8.02 -21.60
CA ILE A 5 15.43 -7.80 -22.38
C ILE A 5 15.16 -8.99 -23.30
N TYR A 6 16.20 -9.55 -23.92
CA TYR A 6 16.12 -10.73 -24.77
C TYR A 6 15.63 -11.96 -24.01
N GLU A 7 16.26 -12.27 -22.87
CA GLU A 7 15.88 -13.39 -22.02
C GLU A 7 14.45 -13.21 -21.48
N TRP A 8 14.08 -11.98 -21.13
CA TRP A 8 12.73 -11.66 -20.70
C TRP A 8 11.67 -11.86 -21.82
N ILE A 9 11.92 -11.32 -23.02
CA ILE A 9 11.04 -11.52 -24.18
C ILE A 9 10.93 -13.01 -24.51
N GLN A 10 12.03 -13.75 -24.41
CA GLN A 10 12.06 -15.20 -24.62
C GLN A 10 11.18 -15.93 -23.60
N ASN A 11 11.22 -15.54 -22.32
CA ASN A 11 10.35 -16.11 -21.28
C ASN A 11 8.87 -15.83 -21.55
N ILE A 12 8.52 -14.63 -22.03
CA ILE A 12 7.13 -14.31 -22.45
C ILE A 12 6.73 -15.14 -23.65
N ALA A 13 7.58 -15.22 -24.67
CA ALA A 13 7.29 -15.99 -25.87
C ALA A 13 7.04 -17.46 -25.52
N PHE A 14 7.87 -18.05 -24.65
CA PHE A 14 7.68 -19.40 -24.15
C PHE A 14 6.34 -19.55 -23.40
N TYR A 15 6.03 -18.62 -22.51
CA TYR A 15 4.75 -18.58 -21.79
C TYR A 15 3.54 -18.51 -22.76
N LEU A 16 3.60 -17.65 -23.78
CA LEU A 16 2.53 -17.49 -24.77
C LEU A 16 2.33 -18.75 -25.61
N ILE A 17 3.40 -19.43 -26.00
CA ILE A 17 3.30 -20.70 -26.72
C ILE A 17 2.65 -21.75 -25.81
N LEU A 18 3.14 -21.89 -24.57
CA LEU A 18 2.62 -22.85 -23.60
C LEU A 18 1.13 -22.62 -23.33
N ILE A 19 0.72 -21.36 -23.13
CA ILE A 19 -0.67 -21.05 -22.86
C ILE A 19 -1.58 -21.26 -24.07
N THR A 20 -1.08 -21.02 -25.28
CA THR A 20 -1.84 -21.27 -26.51
C THR A 20 -2.12 -22.76 -26.68
N VAL A 21 -1.12 -23.61 -26.40
CA VAL A 21 -1.27 -25.07 -26.40
C VAL A 21 -2.22 -25.51 -25.29
N LEU A 22 -2.08 -24.96 -24.08
CA LEU A 22 -2.96 -25.27 -22.95
C LEU A 22 -4.43 -24.92 -23.26
N LEU A 23 -4.68 -23.76 -23.84
CA LEU A 23 -6.03 -23.33 -24.24
C LEU A 23 -6.61 -24.19 -25.38
N HIS A 24 -5.77 -24.68 -26.30
CA HIS A 24 -6.19 -25.57 -27.38
C HIS A 24 -6.45 -27.00 -26.91
N MET A 25 -5.69 -27.50 -25.95
CA MET A 25 -5.96 -28.78 -25.30
C MET A 25 -7.25 -28.75 -24.48
N LEU A 26 -7.68 -27.56 -24.03
CA LEU A 26 -8.92 -27.43 -23.28
C LEU A 26 -10.15 -27.52 -24.18
N PRO A 27 -11.07 -28.47 -23.95
CA PRO A 27 -12.33 -28.54 -24.67
C PRO A 27 -13.16 -27.28 -24.41
N ASP A 28 -13.99 -26.88 -25.40
CA ASP A 28 -14.89 -25.73 -25.26
C ASP A 28 -15.88 -26.01 -24.13
N SER A 29 -15.58 -25.39 -23.00
CA SER A 29 -16.31 -25.45 -21.75
C SER A 29 -16.40 -24.04 -21.21
N ASP A 30 -17.41 -23.78 -20.39
CA ASP A 30 -17.54 -22.49 -19.71
C ASP A 30 -16.27 -22.15 -18.89
N TYR A 31 -15.55 -23.17 -18.43
CA TYR A 31 -14.27 -23.07 -17.72
C TYR A 31 -13.13 -22.44 -18.54
N LYS A 32 -13.14 -22.60 -19.86
CA LYS A 32 -12.11 -22.02 -20.74
C LYS A 32 -12.06 -20.48 -20.64
N LYS A 33 -13.20 -19.83 -20.39
CA LYS A 33 -13.29 -18.37 -20.18
C LYS A 33 -12.52 -17.93 -18.93
N TYR A 34 -12.67 -18.67 -17.84
CA TYR A 34 -12.02 -18.37 -16.55
C TYR A 34 -10.51 -18.60 -16.64
N ILE A 35 -10.11 -19.69 -17.28
CA ILE A 35 -8.68 -20.00 -17.49
C ILE A 35 -8.06 -18.94 -18.39
N ARG A 36 -8.70 -18.58 -19.52
CA ARG A 36 -8.21 -17.49 -20.39
C ARG A 36 -8.03 -16.17 -19.65
N PHE A 37 -8.95 -15.84 -18.75
CA PHE A 37 -8.84 -14.64 -17.91
C PHE A 37 -7.66 -14.73 -16.95
N PHE A 38 -7.54 -15.84 -16.22
CA PHE A 38 -6.46 -16.07 -15.27
C PHE A 38 -5.09 -16.03 -15.93
N THR A 39 -4.96 -16.60 -17.12
CA THR A 39 -3.71 -16.60 -17.87
C THR A 39 -3.35 -15.22 -18.42
N GLY A 40 -4.35 -14.36 -18.68
CA GLY A 40 -4.12 -12.94 -18.93
C GLY A 40 -3.60 -12.21 -17.70
N LEU A 41 -4.11 -12.54 -16.50
CA LEU A 41 -3.61 -11.98 -15.25
C LEU A 41 -2.16 -12.40 -14.97
N ILE A 42 -1.83 -13.67 -15.18
CA ILE A 42 -0.44 -14.17 -15.08
C ILE A 42 0.45 -13.44 -16.09
N LEU A 43 -0.03 -13.21 -17.32
CA LEU A 43 0.74 -12.46 -18.32
C LEU A 43 1.04 -11.04 -17.83
N ILE A 44 0.04 -10.34 -17.28
CA ILE A 44 0.23 -9.00 -16.71
C ILE A 44 1.26 -9.04 -15.57
N LEU A 45 1.18 -10.05 -14.69
CA LEU A 45 2.13 -10.24 -13.61
C LEU A 45 3.55 -10.52 -14.14
N LEU A 46 3.69 -11.27 -15.23
CA LEU A 46 4.97 -11.52 -15.89
C LEU A 46 5.54 -10.25 -16.54
N LEU A 47 4.66 -9.37 -17.01
CA LEU A 47 4.99 -8.09 -17.63
C LEU A 47 5.26 -6.97 -16.61
N ILE A 48 4.88 -7.10 -15.34
CA ILE A 48 5.00 -5.98 -14.40
C ILE A 48 6.47 -5.65 -14.12
N THR A 49 7.28 -6.63 -13.75
CA THR A 49 8.71 -6.50 -13.46
C THR A 49 9.54 -5.78 -14.55
N PRO A 50 9.51 -6.23 -15.82
CA PRO A 50 10.26 -5.59 -16.91
C PRO A 50 9.74 -4.18 -17.22
N VAL A 51 8.43 -3.94 -17.11
CA VAL A 51 7.81 -2.63 -17.35
C VAL A 51 8.25 -1.66 -16.26
N LEU A 52 8.27 -2.10 -15.00
CA LEU A 52 8.79 -1.33 -13.87
C LEU A 52 10.27 -0.95 -14.09
N LYS A 53 11.09 -1.90 -14.55
CA LYS A 53 12.50 -1.66 -14.89
C LYS A 53 12.68 -0.72 -16.08
N LEU A 54 11.86 -0.87 -17.13
CA LEU A 54 11.92 -0.04 -18.33
C LEU A 54 11.50 1.41 -18.02
N LEU A 55 10.56 1.58 -17.09
CA LEU A 55 10.12 2.88 -16.59
C LEU A 55 11.03 3.43 -15.48
N HIS A 56 12.10 2.73 -15.11
CA HIS A 56 13.00 3.04 -13.99
C HIS A 56 12.29 3.29 -12.64
N ILE A 57 11.08 2.76 -12.48
CA ILE A 57 10.28 2.90 -11.26
C ILE A 57 10.95 2.15 -10.11
N ASP A 58 11.64 1.06 -10.40
CA ASP A 58 12.43 0.29 -9.44
C ASP A 58 13.52 1.14 -8.76
N TYR A 59 14.21 1.99 -9.53
CA TYR A 59 15.21 2.91 -8.99
C TYR A 59 14.57 4.00 -8.13
N TRP A 60 13.49 4.61 -8.60
CA TRP A 60 12.79 5.67 -7.87
C TRP A 60 12.22 5.18 -6.53
N ILE A 61 11.61 3.99 -6.50
CA ILE A 61 11.12 3.38 -5.24
C ILE A 61 12.30 3.15 -4.29
N THR A 62 13.39 2.56 -4.77
CA THR A 62 14.55 2.25 -3.93
C THR A 62 15.19 3.51 -3.36
N ASP A 63 15.24 4.60 -4.14
CA ASP A 63 15.75 5.89 -3.72
C ASP A 63 14.84 6.54 -2.67
N LEU A 64 13.52 6.53 -2.90
CA LEU A 64 12.54 7.00 -1.92
C LEU A 64 12.67 6.29 -0.58
N TYR A 65 12.85 4.97 -0.57
CA TYR A 65 13.03 4.20 0.68
C TYR A 65 14.30 4.61 1.45
N LYS A 66 15.34 5.07 0.75
CA LYS A 66 16.60 5.54 1.36
C LYS A 66 16.52 6.98 1.83
N SER A 67 15.54 7.75 1.37
CA SER A 67 15.37 9.13 1.80
C SER A 67 15.19 9.22 3.31
N GLU A 68 15.86 10.19 3.94
CA GLU A 68 15.73 10.43 5.38
C GLU A 68 14.28 10.79 5.77
N GLU A 69 13.54 11.39 4.84
CA GLU A 69 12.13 11.71 5.03
C GLU A 69 11.26 10.46 5.13
N TYR A 70 11.48 9.44 4.28
CA TYR A 70 10.78 8.17 4.37
C TYR A 70 11.09 7.45 5.69
N ARG A 71 12.36 7.40 6.10
CA ARG A 71 12.77 6.81 7.38
C ARG A 71 12.14 7.51 8.58
N ARG A 72 12.03 8.84 8.52
CA ARG A 72 11.38 9.64 9.56
C ARG A 72 9.87 9.38 9.62
N GLN A 73 9.21 9.21 8.47
CA GLN A 73 7.79 8.86 8.40
C GLN A 73 7.51 7.47 8.94
N VAL A 74 8.32 6.47 8.58
CA VAL A 74 8.21 5.10 9.12
C VAL A 74 8.36 5.11 10.64
N ARG A 75 9.35 5.87 11.18
CA ARG A 75 9.53 6.00 12.63
C ARG A 75 8.31 6.61 13.33
N ARG A 76 7.71 7.66 12.75
CA ARG A 76 6.47 8.25 13.30
C ARG A 76 5.30 7.27 13.29
N MET A 77 5.20 6.43 12.25
CA MET A 77 4.20 5.37 12.17
C MET A 77 4.41 4.29 13.25
N GLU A 78 5.66 3.90 13.49
CA GLU A 78 6.04 2.95 14.54
C GLU A 78 5.75 3.51 15.95
N GLU A 79 6.02 4.79 16.18
CA GLU A 79 5.69 5.49 17.43
C GLU A 79 4.17 5.65 17.63
N ALA A 80 3.40 5.71 16.54
CA ALA A 80 1.93 5.77 16.56
C ALA A 80 1.25 4.39 16.57
N ALA A 81 1.98 3.30 16.31
CA ALA A 81 1.45 1.95 16.30
C ALA A 81 0.84 1.48 17.64
N PRO A 82 1.41 1.84 18.82
CA PRO A 82 0.79 1.53 20.12
C PRO A 82 -0.64 2.09 20.24
N TRP A 83 -0.88 3.31 19.73
CA TRP A 83 -2.21 3.94 19.75
C TRP A 83 -3.25 3.23 18.87
N LEU A 84 -2.82 2.50 17.85
CA LEU A 84 -3.69 1.70 16.98
C LEU A 84 -3.97 0.30 17.55
N GLY A 85 -3.05 -0.23 18.37
CA GLY A 85 -3.20 -1.53 19.05
C GLY A 85 -3.96 -1.45 20.37
N GLU A 86 -3.97 -0.30 21.04
CA GLU A 86 -4.63 -0.11 22.34
C GLU A 86 -6.15 0.13 22.25
N GLY A 87 -6.70 0.25 21.03
CA GLY A 87 -8.13 0.45 20.79
C GLY A 87 -9.04 -0.75 21.11
N GLU A 88 -8.46 -1.92 21.42
CA GLU A 88 -9.23 -3.12 21.79
C GLU A 88 -9.18 -3.49 23.29
N GLU A 89 -8.31 -2.84 24.09
CA GLU A 89 -8.15 -3.18 25.53
C GLU A 89 -8.35 -1.98 26.51
N GLY A 90 -8.68 -0.78 26.02
CA GLY A 90 -8.72 0.45 26.82
C GLY A 90 -10.08 0.92 27.36
N LEU A 91 -11.05 0.04 27.62
CA LEU A 91 -12.36 0.43 28.21
C LEU A 91 -12.54 0.00 29.68
N SER A 92 -11.46 -0.18 30.44
CA SER A 92 -11.56 -0.34 31.90
C SER A 92 -10.36 0.28 32.59
N GLU A 93 -10.66 1.12 33.58
CA GLU A 93 -9.75 1.79 34.51
C GLU A 93 -9.01 3.01 33.90
N LYS A 94 -9.26 4.26 34.32
CA LYS A 94 -9.45 4.71 35.70
C LYS A 94 -10.33 5.97 35.77
N GLU A 95 -11.42 5.87 36.51
CA GLU A 95 -11.97 7.00 37.27
C GLU A 95 -11.24 7.10 38.62
N GLY A 96 -10.90 8.32 39.04
CA GLY A 96 -10.99 8.69 40.46
C GLY A 96 -9.72 9.18 41.18
N GLN A 97 -9.80 10.45 41.62
CA GLN A 97 -9.12 11.13 42.74
C GLN A 97 -7.71 11.70 42.43
N SER A 98 -7.51 13.00 42.14
CA SER A 98 -7.84 14.28 42.82
C SER A 98 -6.67 14.82 43.65
N GLY A 99 -6.26 16.05 43.30
CA GLY A 99 -5.70 17.03 44.24
C GLY A 99 -4.17 17.22 44.22
N GLU A 100 -3.68 18.16 43.40
CA GLU A 100 -3.01 19.41 43.84
C GLU A 100 -2.27 20.06 42.66
N GLU A 101 -2.76 21.23 42.23
CA GLU A 101 -2.02 22.22 41.44
C GLU A 101 -1.11 23.04 42.38
N PRO A 102 -0.03 23.67 41.86
CA PRO A 102 -0.21 25.06 41.42
C PRO A 102 0.49 25.41 40.10
N ALA A 103 -0.14 26.34 39.35
CA ALA A 103 0.38 27.48 38.57
C ALA A 103 1.62 27.28 37.66
N GLU A 104 1.68 27.73 36.41
CA GLU A 104 1.10 28.91 35.75
C GLU A 104 1.34 28.84 34.21
N GLU A 105 0.52 29.59 33.48
CA GLU A 105 0.72 30.17 32.11
C GLU A 105 0.95 29.20 30.92
N GLU A 106 0.23 29.25 29.78
CA GLU A 106 -0.54 30.31 29.13
C GLU A 106 -1.46 29.63 28.10
N LYS A 107 -2.79 29.63 28.31
CA LYS A 107 -3.76 29.12 27.31
C LYS A 107 -4.33 30.29 26.53
N LYS A 108 -3.91 30.41 25.26
CA LYS A 108 -4.52 31.33 24.29
C LYS A 108 -5.95 30.86 24.00
N LEU A 109 -6.92 31.48 24.67
CA LEU A 109 -8.36 31.26 24.49
C LEU A 109 -8.72 31.59 23.03
N ILE A 110 -9.28 30.62 22.30
CA ILE A 110 -9.96 30.89 21.03
C ILE A 110 -11.36 31.37 21.39
N GLU A 111 -11.60 32.67 21.25
CA GLU A 111 -12.92 33.28 21.40
C GLU A 111 -13.75 32.94 20.15
N VAL A 112 -14.79 32.13 20.31
CA VAL A 112 -15.75 31.81 19.25
C VAL A 112 -16.97 32.70 19.49
N GLU A 113 -17.15 33.71 18.65
CA GLU A 113 -18.36 34.53 18.64
C GLU A 113 -19.57 33.66 18.24
N GLU A 114 -20.64 33.72 19.04
CA GLU A 114 -21.89 33.01 18.76
C GLU A 114 -22.56 33.58 17.50
N ILE A 115 -22.90 32.69 16.55
CA ILE A 115 -23.66 33.05 15.35
C ILE A 115 -25.13 33.29 15.76
N GLN A 116 -25.57 34.55 15.71
CA GLN A 116 -26.99 34.88 15.81
C GLN A 116 -27.70 34.49 14.52
N ILE A 117 -28.64 33.53 14.61
CA ILE A 117 -29.57 33.21 13.53
C ILE A 117 -30.87 33.97 13.83
N GLU A 118 -31.10 35.09 13.15
CA GLU A 118 -32.41 35.75 13.17
C GLU A 118 -33.45 34.85 12.48
N LYS A 119 -34.65 34.82 13.07
CA LYS A 119 -35.79 33.98 12.70
C LYS A 119 -36.70 34.64 11.68
#